data_AF-A0AAV6VLV0-F1
#
_entry.id   AF-A0AAV6VLV0-F1
#
_cell.length_a   1.000
_cell.length_b   1.000
_cell.length_c   1.000
_cell.angle_alpha   90.00
_cell.angle_beta   90.00
_cell.angle_gamma   90.00
#
_symmetry.space_group_name_H-M   'P 1'
#
loop_
_entity.id
_entity.type
_entity.pdbx_description
1 polymer ?
#
loop_
_entity_poly.entity_id
_entity_poly.type
_entity_poly.pdbx_seq_one_letter_code
_entity_poly.pdbx_strand_id
1 'polypeptide(L)'
;MRNCVSFILMIFVVVLMIVDARSPVKCASQCNTAGCPAVDCSCGTYKDECNCCDHCLTCADSTCSPLAGDVCVEGYTCAHPVGTEYMERMNGDGKCVPSHTVNAEGMFAV
;
A
#
# COMPACT_ATOMS: atom_id res chain seq x y z
N MET A 1 12.72 27.63 30.58
CA MET A 1 11.76 28.19 29.60
C MET A 1 12.16 27.93 28.15
N ARG A 2 13.39 28.26 27.70
CA ARG A 2 13.84 28.04 26.31
C ARG A 2 13.75 26.58 25.83
N ASN A 3 14.15 25.63 26.69
CA ASN A 3 14.08 24.20 26.34
C ASN A 3 12.64 23.67 26.29
N CYS A 4 11.76 24.11 27.20
CA CYS A 4 10.34 23.72 27.21
C CYS A 4 9.63 24.12 25.91
N VAL A 5 9.87 25.35 25.42
CA VAL A 5 9.29 25.83 24.16
C VAL A 5 9.77 24.98 22.97
N SER A 6 11.05 24.61 22.94
CA SER A 6 11.59 23.73 21.91
C SER A 6 10.97 22.34 21.91
N PHE A 7 10.76 21.74 23.09
CA PHE A 7 10.11 20.43 23.21
C PHE A 7 8.65 20.48 22.76
N ILE A 8 7.91 21.54 23.13
CA ILE A 8 6.52 21.71 22.72
C ILE A 8 6.41 21.87 21.20
N LEU A 9 7.31 22.66 20.57
CA LEU A 9 7.35 22.80 19.12
C LEU A 9 7.65 21.47 18.41
N MET A 10 8.58 20.67 18.94
CA MET A 10 8.90 19.36 18.35
C MET A 10 7.71 18.40 18.41
N ILE A 11 7.02 18.33 19.56
CA ILE A 11 5.81 17.52 19.71
C ILE A 11 4.73 17.99 18.74
N PHE A 12 4.52 19.30 18.62
CA PHE A 12 3.52 19.86 17.71
C PHE A 12 3.80 19.48 16.25
N VAL A 13 5.05 19.57 15.80
CA VAL A 13 5.46 19.14 14.46
C VAL A 13 5.19 17.64 14.24
N VAL A 14 5.54 16.79 15.22
CA VAL A 14 5.27 15.34 15.14
C VAL A 14 3.77 15.07 15.04
N VAL A 15 2.94 15.77 15.82
CA VAL A 15 1.48 15.63 15.76
C VAL A 15 0.95 16.03 14.38
N LEU A 16 1.42 17.14 13.81
CA LEU A 16 1.02 17.56 12.46
C LEU A 16 1.40 16.52 11.38
N MET A 17 2.61 15.97 11.45
CA MET A 17 3.05 14.92 10.51
C MET A 17 2.18 13.66 10.58
N ILE A 18 1.79 13.23 11.78
CA ILE A 18 0.92 12.06 11.96
C ILE A 18 -0.48 12.34 11.39
N VAL A 19 -0.99 13.56 11.55
CA VAL A 19 -2.29 13.97 11.00
C VAL A 19 -2.26 13.93 9.48
N ASP A 20 -1.25 14.52 8.84
CA ASP A 20 -1.13 14.49 7.38
C ASP A 20 -1.05 13.06 6.84
N ALA A 21 -0.25 12.18 7.47
CA ALA A 21 -0.06 10.80 7.04
C ALA A 21 -1.30 9.89 7.21
N ARG A 22 -2.23 10.23 8.13
CA ARG A 22 -3.45 9.43 8.39
C ARG A 22 -4.73 10.08 7.89
N SER A 23 -4.66 11.32 7.42
CA SER A 23 -5.82 12.00 6.86
C SER A 23 -6.21 11.38 5.51
N PRO A 24 -7.52 11.28 5.20
CA PRO A 24 -7.95 10.84 3.87
C PRO A 24 -7.37 11.72 2.78
N VAL A 25 -6.94 11.12 1.67
CA VAL A 25 -6.39 11.87 0.55
C VAL A 25 -7.44 12.83 0.00
N LYS A 26 -7.08 14.12 -0.10
CA LYS A 26 -7.92 15.12 -0.77
C LYS A 26 -7.62 15.11 -2.26
N CYS A 27 -8.45 14.41 -3.02
CA CYS A 27 -8.34 14.37 -4.46
C CYS A 27 -8.75 15.70 -5.10
N ALA A 28 -8.03 16.10 -6.15
CA ALA A 28 -8.42 17.24 -6.97
C ALA A 28 -9.77 16.98 -7.64
N SER A 29 -10.56 18.04 -7.87
CA SER A 29 -11.85 17.91 -8.56
C SER A 29 -11.74 17.52 -10.03
N GLN A 30 -10.57 17.72 -10.64
CA GLN A 30 -10.26 17.34 -12.00
C GLN A 30 -8.96 16.52 -12.04
N CYS A 31 -9.02 15.36 -12.67
CA CYS A 31 -7.86 14.50 -12.91
C CYS A 31 -7.07 15.04 -14.10
N ASN A 32 -5.78 15.32 -13.88
CA ASN A 32 -4.84 15.65 -14.95
C ASN A 32 -4.13 14.38 -15.44
N THR A 33 -4.76 13.67 -16.38
CA THR A 33 -4.21 12.42 -16.93
C THR A 33 -2.89 12.60 -17.67
N ALA A 34 -2.59 13.81 -18.17
CA ALA A 34 -1.32 14.10 -18.85
C ALA A 34 -0.11 14.08 -17.91
N GLY A 35 -0.34 14.22 -16.59
CA GLY A 35 0.70 14.10 -15.57
C GLY A 35 0.93 12.67 -15.08
N CYS A 36 0.11 11.71 -15.50
CA CYS A 36 0.22 10.33 -15.07
C CYS A 36 1.40 9.62 -15.74
N PRO A 37 2.08 8.69 -15.04
CA PRO A 37 3.07 7.84 -15.66
C PRO A 37 2.43 6.96 -16.75
N ALA A 38 3.13 6.79 -17.86
CA ALA A 38 2.76 5.79 -18.85
C ALA A 38 3.08 4.40 -18.29
N VAL A 39 2.12 3.48 -18.39
CA VAL A 39 2.25 2.11 -17.90
C VAL A 39 1.99 1.10 -19.01
N ASP A 40 2.72 -0.01 -18.98
CA ASP A 40 2.53 -1.16 -19.86
C ASP A 40 2.37 -2.40 -18.98
N CYS A 41 1.12 -2.81 -18.76
CA CYS A 41 0.78 -3.78 -17.72
C CYS A 41 0.36 -5.11 -18.34
N SER A 42 1.04 -6.18 -17.94
CA SER A 42 0.78 -7.54 -18.46
C SER A 42 -0.49 -8.19 -17.92
N CYS A 43 -0.92 -7.80 -16.71
CA CYS A 43 -2.01 -8.47 -15.97
C CYS A 43 -3.20 -7.53 -15.66
N GLY A 44 -3.28 -6.42 -16.39
CA GLY A 44 -4.31 -5.40 -16.22
C GLY A 44 -3.86 -4.22 -15.37
N THR A 45 -4.78 -3.27 -15.22
CA THR A 45 -4.56 -1.99 -14.54
C THR A 45 -5.60 -1.76 -13.45
N TYR A 46 -5.23 -0.97 -12.45
CA TYR A 46 -6.15 -0.39 -11.48
C TYR A 46 -5.91 1.11 -11.37
N LYS A 47 -6.92 1.85 -10.91
CA LYS A 47 -6.78 3.29 -10.65
C LYS A 47 -6.23 3.55 -9.25
N ASP A 48 -5.49 4.65 -9.11
CA ASP A 48 -5.11 5.19 -7.80
C ASP A 48 -6.32 5.51 -6.89
N GLU A 49 -6.07 5.87 -5.63
CA GLU A 49 -7.11 6.21 -4.65
C GLU A 49 -8.01 7.39 -5.12
N CYS A 50 -7.49 8.25 -6.00
CA CYS A 50 -8.22 9.37 -6.58
C CYS A 50 -8.94 9.03 -7.89
N ASN A 51 -8.95 7.76 -8.29
CA ASN A 51 -9.50 7.28 -9.55
C ASN A 51 -8.93 7.99 -10.79
N CYS A 52 -7.66 8.41 -10.75
CA CYS A 52 -7.03 9.24 -11.78
C CYS A 52 -6.04 8.46 -12.64
N CYS A 53 -4.87 8.12 -12.10
CA CYS A 53 -3.81 7.45 -12.85
C CYS A 53 -3.98 5.93 -12.84
N ASP A 54 -3.53 5.30 -13.93
CA ASP A 54 -3.48 3.83 -14.04
C ASP A 54 -2.17 3.30 -13.44
N HIS A 55 -2.29 2.22 -12.69
CA HIS A 55 -1.19 1.47 -12.09
C HIS A 55 -1.30 -0.01 -12.50
N CYS A 56 -0.17 -0.71 -12.57
CA CYS A 56 -0.17 -2.12 -12.95
C CYS A 56 -0.56 -3.02 -11.79
N LEU A 57 -1.42 -4.00 -12.07
CA LEU A 57 -1.68 -5.11 -11.17
C LEU A 57 -0.50 -6.08 -11.17
N THR A 58 -0.18 -6.64 -10.00
CA THR A 58 0.78 -7.73 -9.85
C THR A 58 0.14 -9.04 -10.29
N CYS A 59 0.81 -9.76 -11.18
CA CYS A 59 0.32 -11.01 -11.76
C CYS A 59 0.19 -12.13 -10.72
N ALA A 60 -0.63 -13.14 -11.06
CA ALA A 60 -0.72 -14.38 -10.29
C ALA A 60 0.67 -15.01 -10.06
N ASP A 61 0.87 -15.57 -8.86
CA ASP A 61 2.09 -16.25 -8.38
C ASP A 61 3.37 -15.41 -8.36
N SER A 62 3.28 -14.14 -8.75
CA SER A 62 4.39 -13.19 -8.74
C SER A 62 4.62 -12.64 -7.33
N THR A 63 5.84 -12.18 -7.09
CA THR A 63 6.21 -11.51 -5.84
C THR A 63 5.44 -10.21 -5.70
N CYS A 64 4.95 -9.93 -4.49
CA CYS A 64 4.27 -8.69 -4.12
C CYS A 64 4.80 -8.16 -2.79
N SER A 65 4.77 -6.86 -2.60
CA SER A 65 5.18 -6.19 -1.37
C SER A 65 3.99 -5.47 -0.71
N PRO A 66 3.55 -5.89 0.48
CA PRO A 66 2.53 -5.15 1.23
C PRO A 66 2.99 -3.74 1.59
N LEU A 67 4.28 -3.55 1.84
CA LEU A 67 4.87 -2.26 2.18
C LEU A 67 4.85 -1.29 0.98
N ALA A 68 5.08 -1.80 -0.23
CA ALA A 68 4.96 -1.00 -1.45
C ALA A 68 3.50 -0.72 -1.84
N GLY A 69 2.54 -1.46 -1.27
CA GLY A 69 1.13 -1.35 -1.59
C GLY A 69 0.77 -2.03 -2.91
N ASP A 70 1.49 -3.09 -3.28
CA ASP A 70 1.22 -3.84 -4.51
C ASP A 70 -0.19 -4.43 -4.50
N VAL A 71 -0.90 -4.28 -5.62
CA VAL A 71 -2.27 -4.80 -5.79
C VAL A 71 -2.22 -5.97 -6.77
N CYS A 72 -2.61 -7.15 -6.31
CA CYS A 72 -2.68 -8.34 -7.15
C CYS A 72 -3.87 -8.31 -8.11
N VAL A 73 -3.75 -9.03 -9.23
CA VAL A 73 -4.85 -9.26 -10.19
C VAL A 73 -6.12 -9.78 -9.51
N GLU A 74 -7.27 -9.54 -10.13
CA GLU A 74 -8.58 -9.92 -9.61
C GLU A 74 -8.63 -11.40 -9.16
N GLY A 75 -9.15 -11.64 -7.96
CA GLY A 75 -9.21 -12.97 -7.36
C GLY A 75 -7.93 -13.44 -6.65
N TYR A 76 -6.89 -12.60 -6.63
CA TYR A 76 -5.63 -12.84 -5.92
C TYR A 76 -5.39 -11.81 -4.81
N THR A 77 -4.64 -12.21 -3.79
CA THR A 77 -4.25 -11.37 -2.66
C THR A 77 -2.77 -11.58 -2.35
N CYS A 78 -2.07 -10.51 -1.98
CA CYS A 78 -0.70 -10.60 -1.53
C CYS A 78 -0.67 -11.27 -0.15
N ALA A 79 -0.11 -12.47 -0.07
CA ALA A 79 -0.08 -13.27 1.14
C ALA A 79 1.29 -13.91 1.39
N HIS A 80 1.50 -14.36 2.62
CA HIS A 80 2.71 -15.06 3.05
C HIS A 80 2.40 -16.48 3.52
N PRO A 81 3.39 -17.37 3.60
CA PRO A 81 3.20 -18.69 4.20
C PRO A 81 2.62 -18.63 5.63
N VAL A 82 1.83 -19.64 5.98
CA VAL A 82 1.41 -19.84 7.38
C VAL A 82 2.64 -19.95 8.28
N GLY A 83 2.61 -19.20 9.39
CA GLY A 83 3.72 -19.15 10.35
C GLY A 83 4.72 -18.02 10.10
N THR A 84 4.56 -17.22 9.04
CA THR A 84 5.37 -16.01 8.86
C THR A 84 5.04 -14.98 9.94
N GLU A 85 6.07 -14.51 10.64
CA GLU A 85 5.94 -13.53 11.72
C GLU A 85 5.35 -12.21 11.22
N TYR A 86 4.65 -11.47 12.09
CA TYR A 86 3.96 -10.23 11.69
C TYR A 86 4.89 -9.20 11.04
N MET A 87 6.06 -8.95 11.64
CA MET A 87 7.00 -7.96 11.09
C MET A 87 7.58 -8.39 9.75
N GLU A 88 7.72 -9.69 9.53
CA GLU A 88 8.19 -10.23 8.25
C GLU A 88 7.09 -10.13 7.18
N ARG A 89 5.82 -10.37 7.54
CA ARG A 89 4.69 -10.14 6.62
C ARG A 89 4.58 -8.69 6.16
N MET A 90 4.80 -7.74 7.07
CA MET A 90 4.63 -6.31 6.76
C MET A 90 5.80 -5.73 5.97
N ASN A 91 7.02 -6.26 6.13
CA ASN A 91 8.23 -5.68 5.53
C ASN A 91 8.86 -6.57 4.45
N GLY A 92 8.50 -7.85 4.41
CA GLY A 92 9.04 -8.84 3.49
C GLY A 92 8.12 -9.11 2.31
N ASP A 93 8.73 -9.69 1.28
CA ASP A 93 8.05 -10.06 0.05
C ASP A 93 7.06 -11.22 0.27
N GLY A 94 5.85 -11.06 -0.24
CA GLY A 94 4.81 -12.08 -0.32
C GLY A 94 4.62 -12.59 -1.74
N LYS A 95 3.53 -13.32 -1.96
CA LYS A 95 3.10 -13.73 -3.31
C LYS A 95 1.63 -13.44 -3.54
N CYS A 96 1.29 -13.09 -4.78
CA CYS A 96 -0.09 -13.06 -5.22
C CYS A 96 -0.62 -14.49 -5.32
N VAL A 97 -1.43 -14.90 -4.34
CA VAL A 97 -2.09 -16.22 -4.30
C VAL A 97 -3.60 -16.08 -4.37
N PRO A 98 -4.36 -17.10 -4.77
CA PRO A 98 -5.81 -16.99 -4.88
C PRO A 98 -6.46 -16.61 -3.55
N SER A 99 -7.30 -15.58 -3.52
CA SER A 99 -7.83 -15.01 -2.27
C SER A 99 -8.63 -16.03 -1.44
N HIS A 100 -9.25 -17.03 -2.08
CA HIS A 100 -10.03 -18.06 -1.39
C HIS A 100 -9.17 -19.07 -0.62
N THR A 101 -7.86 -19.08 -0.82
CA THR A 101 -6.93 -19.93 -0.08
C THR A 101 -6.27 -19.21 1.11
N VAL A 102 -6.46 -17.90 1.21
CA VAL A 102 -5.87 -17.05 2.24
C VAL A 102 -6.77 -17.05 3.48
N ASN A 103 -6.19 -17.22 4.66
CA ASN A 103 -6.91 -17.11 5.94
C ASN A 103 -7.19 -15.64 6.30
N ALA A 104 -7.93 -15.41 7.40
CA ALA A 104 -8.26 -14.05 7.86
C ALA A 104 -7.04 -13.18 8.24
N GLU A 105 -5.85 -13.79 8.38
CA GLU A 105 -4.62 -13.12 8.77
C GLU A 105 -3.70 -12.82 7.57
N GLY A 106 -4.17 -13.07 6.34
CA GLY A 106 -3.38 -12.85 5.12
C GLY A 106 -2.34 -13.94 4.85
N MET A 107 -2.56 -15.17 5.31
CA MET A 107 -1.62 -16.29 5.15
C MET A 107 -2.18 -17.43 4.29
N PHE A 108 -1.31 -18.15 3.58
CA PHE A 108 -1.63 -19.33 2.76
C PHE A 108 -0.78 -20.55 3.16
N ALA A 109 -1.34 -21.75 3.02
CA ALA A 109 -0.63 -23.00 3.26
C ALA A 109 0.25 -23.36 2.06
N VAL A 110 1.54 -23.65 2.31
CA VAL A 110 2.49 -24.09 1.27
C VAL A 110 2.31 -25.57 0.97
#